data_AF-A0AAV0NXG0-F1
#
_entry.id   AF-A0AAV0NXG0-F1
#
_cell.length_a   1.000
_cell.length_b   1.000
_cell.length_c   1.000
_cell.angle_alpha   90.00
_cell.angle_beta   90.00
_cell.angle_gamma   90.00
#
_symmetry.space_group_name_H-M   'P 1'
#
loop_
_entity.id
_entity.type
_entity.pdbx_description
1 polymer ?
#
loop_
_entity_poly.entity_id
_entity_poly.type
_entity_poly.pdbx_seq_one_letter_code
_entity_poly.pdbx_strand_id
1 'polypeptide(L)'
;MFGFMKSNQAANGDAAKQEPPPKRTASEPVLMNVPDEDSDDEQQWRKKPSGAAKKKYENGFKDSGGLENQSVQELENYAVYKAEDTTNSVNNCLRIAEDIRSDASKTLDMLHAQGDQIQRTHEMAVDMDKDLSKGEKLLNSLGGMFSKPWKPKKTKEINGPVITEDKTSRKNANHRAQREKLGIGNKPGAKSAPVTPPPEPSNAMQKIEMEKAKQDDGLSDLSDILGDLKGMAVDMGSELDRQNKALDHLGDDVDELNSRVKGANQRARHLLSK
;
A
#
# COMPACT_ATOMS: atom_id res chain seq x y z
N MET A 1 -56.00 -52.69 45.91
CA MET A 1 -55.05 -52.76 47.04
C MET A 1 -53.94 -51.77 46.74
N PHE A 2 -53.93 -50.63 47.44
CA PHE A 2 -52.90 -49.55 47.51
C PHE A 2 -52.47 -48.88 46.18
N GLY A 3 -52.32 -47.56 46.04
CA GLY A 3 -52.41 -46.43 46.96
C GLY A 3 -51.92 -45.19 46.20
N PHE A 4 -52.57 -44.05 46.44
CA PHE A 4 -52.08 -42.72 46.03
C PHE A 4 -50.82 -42.35 46.82
N MET A 5 -49.82 -41.78 46.16
CA MET A 5 -48.97 -40.75 46.77
C MET A 5 -48.43 -39.78 45.72
N LYS A 6 -48.64 -38.50 46.02
CA LYS A 6 -48.28 -37.29 45.29
C LYS A 6 -47.01 -36.74 45.93
N SER A 7 -46.03 -36.32 45.13
CA SER A 7 -45.25 -35.12 45.44
C SER A 7 -44.73 -34.48 44.16
N ASN A 8 -44.78 -33.16 44.18
CA ASN A 8 -44.61 -32.21 43.10
C ASN A 8 -43.29 -31.45 43.33
N GLN A 9 -42.85 -30.71 42.31
CA GLN A 9 -41.74 -29.74 42.25
C GLN A 9 -40.34 -30.32 41.95
N ALA A 10 -39.55 -29.78 41.02
CA ALA A 10 -39.71 -28.59 40.19
C ALA A 10 -38.79 -28.65 38.94
N ALA A 11 -39.23 -27.95 37.90
CA ALA A 11 -38.44 -27.20 36.91
C ALA A 11 -37.20 -27.86 36.28
N ASN A 12 -37.33 -28.21 34.99
CA ASN A 12 -36.26 -27.83 34.06
C ASN A 12 -36.88 -27.59 32.67
N GLY A 13 -36.98 -26.31 32.32
CA GLY A 13 -37.35 -25.88 30.98
C GLY A 13 -36.20 -26.08 30.00
N ASP A 14 -36.58 -26.18 28.74
CA ASP A 14 -35.72 -26.14 27.57
C ASP A 14 -34.69 -25.01 27.62
N ALA A 15 -33.43 -25.35 27.38
CA ALA A 15 -32.46 -24.46 26.75
C ALA A 15 -31.38 -25.31 26.07
N ALA A 16 -31.52 -25.50 24.76
CA ALA A 16 -30.43 -25.95 23.90
C ALA A 16 -29.23 -25.03 24.10
N LYS A 17 -28.11 -25.58 24.59
CA LYS A 17 -26.83 -24.87 24.69
C LYS A 17 -26.29 -24.65 23.28
N GLN A 18 -26.31 -23.40 22.81
CA GLN A 18 -25.48 -22.93 21.70
C GLN A 18 -24.02 -22.94 22.16
N GLU A 19 -23.16 -23.66 21.44
CA GLU A 19 -21.71 -23.49 21.58
C GLU A 19 -21.26 -22.15 20.99
N PRO A 20 -20.35 -21.40 21.65
CA PRO A 20 -19.79 -20.19 21.07
C PRO A 20 -18.80 -20.53 19.95
N PRO A 21 -18.70 -19.71 18.89
CA PRO A 21 -17.78 -19.96 17.78
C PRO A 21 -16.31 -19.89 18.23
N PRO A 22 -15.40 -20.66 17.58
CA PRO A 22 -14.00 -20.71 17.97
C PRO A 22 -13.32 -19.34 17.83
N LYS A 23 -12.56 -18.96 18.87
CA LYS A 23 -11.75 -17.75 18.92
C LYS A 23 -10.52 -17.91 18.01
N ARG A 24 -10.35 -17.01 17.03
CA ARG A 24 -9.21 -16.96 16.11
C ARG A 24 -7.93 -16.53 16.84
N THR A 25 -6.83 -17.25 16.60
CA THR A 25 -5.47 -16.88 17.04
C THR A 25 -4.79 -16.00 16.00
N ALA A 26 -4.00 -15.02 16.44
CA ALA A 26 -3.51 -13.87 15.66
C ALA A 26 -2.33 -14.15 14.70
N SER A 27 -2.35 -15.25 13.94
CA SER A 27 -1.24 -15.58 13.03
C SER A 27 -1.64 -16.31 11.74
N GLU A 28 -2.86 -16.10 11.25
CA GLU A 28 -3.22 -16.48 9.88
C GLU A 28 -3.08 -15.29 8.93
N PRO A 29 -2.45 -15.45 7.76
CA PRO A 29 -2.49 -14.42 6.73
C PRO A 29 -3.95 -14.20 6.33
N VAL A 30 -4.38 -12.95 6.31
CA VAL A 30 -5.67 -12.57 5.73
C VAL A 30 -5.58 -12.87 4.24
N LEU A 31 -6.06 -14.04 3.84
CA LEU A 31 -6.43 -14.32 2.48
C LEU A 31 -7.57 -13.34 2.19
N MET A 32 -7.30 -12.27 1.45
CA MET A 32 -8.35 -11.46 0.85
C MET A 32 -9.15 -12.40 -0.03
N ASN A 33 -10.30 -12.85 0.48
CA ASN A 33 -11.37 -13.30 -0.37
C ASN A 33 -11.74 -12.11 -1.24
N VAL A 34 -11.31 -12.15 -2.50
CA VAL A 34 -11.86 -11.32 -3.56
C VAL A 34 -13.34 -11.71 -3.64
N PRO A 35 -14.28 -10.81 -3.33
CA PRO A 35 -15.67 -11.07 -3.66
C PRO A 35 -15.76 -11.11 -5.19
N ASP A 36 -16.26 -12.22 -5.74
CA ASP A 36 -16.83 -12.24 -7.09
C ASP A 36 -18.08 -11.34 -7.05
N GLU A 37 -17.87 -10.04 -7.17
CA GLU A 37 -18.91 -9.05 -7.40
C GLU A 37 -18.92 -8.70 -8.89
N ASP A 38 -19.66 -9.49 -9.65
CA ASP A 38 -20.35 -9.03 -10.86
C ASP A 38 -21.30 -7.89 -10.45
N SER A 39 -20.84 -6.64 -10.51
CA SER A 39 -21.69 -5.48 -10.26
C SER A 39 -21.16 -4.23 -10.98
N ASP A 40 -21.55 -4.10 -12.25
CA ASP A 40 -22.02 -2.90 -12.97
C ASP A 40 -21.41 -1.48 -12.78
N ASP A 41 -20.25 -1.29 -12.12
CA ASP A 41 -19.71 0.06 -11.83
C ASP A 41 -18.76 0.63 -12.91
N GLU A 42 -18.49 -0.10 -13.99
CA GLU A 42 -17.70 0.35 -15.14
C GLU A 42 -18.41 1.41 -16.01
N GLN A 43 -19.71 1.64 -15.81
CA GLN A 43 -20.55 2.42 -16.74
C GLN A 43 -20.63 3.93 -16.41
N GLN A 44 -20.20 4.38 -15.23
CA GLN A 44 -20.32 5.80 -14.83
C GLN A 44 -19.21 6.72 -15.34
N TRP A 45 -18.08 6.19 -15.81
CA TRP A 45 -16.87 6.99 -16.07
C TRP A 45 -16.78 7.56 -17.48
N ARG A 46 -17.58 7.05 -18.40
CA ARG A 46 -17.77 7.64 -19.73
C ARG A 46 -18.89 8.69 -19.64
N LYS A 47 -18.58 9.90 -19.17
CA LYS A 47 -19.40 11.07 -19.57
C LYS A 47 -19.28 11.22 -21.09
N LYS A 48 -20.19 10.57 -21.83
CA LYS A 48 -20.26 10.66 -23.29
C LYS A 48 -20.64 12.11 -23.63
N PRO A 49 -19.82 12.84 -24.41
CA PRO A 49 -20.27 14.06 -25.07
C PRO A 49 -21.49 13.73 -25.94
N SER A 50 -22.34 14.71 -26.22
CA SER A 50 -23.57 14.54 -27.00
C SER A 50 -23.32 13.68 -28.27
N GLY A 51 -23.97 12.52 -28.31
CA GLY A 51 -23.52 11.37 -29.11
C GLY A 51 -23.72 11.45 -30.63
N ALA A 52 -24.20 12.56 -31.17
CA ALA A 52 -24.49 12.68 -32.60
C ALA A 52 -23.25 13.08 -33.42
N ALA A 53 -22.49 14.09 -32.97
CA ALA A 53 -21.27 14.53 -33.66
C ALA A 53 -20.08 13.59 -33.43
N LYS A 54 -19.97 13.00 -32.22
CA LYS A 54 -18.89 12.06 -31.88
C LYS A 54 -18.89 10.82 -32.78
N LYS A 55 -20.05 10.19 -32.93
CA LYS A 55 -20.23 9.00 -33.79
C LYS A 55 -19.97 9.28 -35.26
N LYS A 56 -20.26 10.49 -35.74
CA LYS A 56 -20.07 10.87 -37.15
C LYS A 56 -18.60 10.79 -37.58
N TYR A 57 -17.69 11.10 -36.67
CA TYR A 57 -16.25 11.20 -36.94
C TYR A 57 -15.43 10.05 -36.32
N GLU A 58 -16.04 9.17 -35.52
CA GLU A 58 -15.36 8.02 -34.90
C GLU A 58 -14.76 7.06 -35.94
N ASN A 59 -15.45 6.82 -37.06
CA ASN A 59 -15.00 5.91 -38.12
C ASN A 59 -13.96 6.54 -39.08
N GLY A 60 -13.60 7.83 -38.90
CA GLY A 60 -12.63 8.52 -39.75
C GLY A 60 -13.02 8.54 -41.23
N PHE A 61 -14.32 8.66 -41.55
CA PHE A 61 -14.85 8.71 -42.91
C PHE A 61 -14.69 7.42 -43.74
N LYS A 62 -14.41 6.28 -43.09
CA LYS A 62 -14.31 4.98 -43.78
C LYS A 62 -15.57 4.63 -44.56
N ASP A 63 -16.74 4.94 -44.01
CA ASP A 63 -18.03 4.63 -44.64
C ASP A 63 -18.45 5.67 -45.70
N SER A 64 -17.76 6.82 -45.74
CA SER A 64 -18.05 7.94 -46.65
C SER A 64 -16.96 8.13 -47.72
N GLY A 65 -16.13 7.11 -47.95
CA GLY A 65 -15.14 7.09 -49.03
C GLY A 65 -13.79 7.71 -48.70
N GLY A 66 -13.42 7.88 -47.44
CA GLY A 66 -12.11 8.44 -47.05
C GLY A 66 -12.11 9.96 -46.93
N LEU A 67 -10.98 10.51 -46.43
CA LEU A 67 -10.82 11.96 -46.19
C LEU A 67 -10.86 12.77 -47.49
N GLU A 68 -10.31 12.20 -48.57
CA GLU A 68 -10.18 12.82 -49.89
C GLU A 68 -11.53 13.11 -50.57
N ASN A 69 -12.59 12.43 -50.13
CA ASN A 69 -13.94 12.60 -50.66
C ASN A 69 -14.82 13.51 -49.79
N GLN A 70 -14.25 14.16 -48.77
CA GLN A 70 -14.98 15.08 -47.88
C GLN A 70 -14.81 16.55 -48.27
N SER A 71 -15.77 17.38 -47.88
CA SER A 71 -15.67 18.82 -48.04
C SER A 71 -14.65 19.42 -47.05
N VAL A 72 -14.07 20.56 -47.40
CA VAL A 72 -13.12 21.28 -46.52
C VAL A 72 -13.73 21.57 -45.15
N GLN A 73 -15.01 21.97 -45.11
CA GLN A 73 -15.73 22.22 -43.85
C GLN A 73 -15.86 20.96 -42.99
N GLU A 74 -16.06 19.79 -43.61
CA GLU A 74 -16.17 18.51 -42.90
C GLU A 74 -14.80 18.08 -42.34
N LEU A 75 -13.72 18.32 -43.09
CA LEU A 75 -12.34 18.09 -42.64
C LEU A 75 -11.93 19.03 -41.50
N GLU A 76 -12.33 20.29 -41.54
CA GLU A 76 -12.12 21.26 -40.46
C GLU A 76 -12.84 20.84 -39.17
N ASN A 77 -14.11 20.43 -39.27
CA ASN A 77 -14.87 19.91 -38.13
C ASN A 77 -14.26 18.62 -37.58
N TYR A 78 -13.77 17.72 -38.45
CA TYR A 78 -13.08 16.51 -38.04
C TYR A 78 -11.78 16.80 -37.28
N ALA A 79 -10.99 17.77 -37.77
CA ALA A 79 -9.74 18.16 -37.12
C ALA A 79 -9.98 18.76 -35.72
N VAL A 80 -11.00 19.61 -35.59
CA VAL A 80 -11.46 20.13 -34.29
C VAL A 80 -11.90 18.98 -33.38
N TYR A 81 -12.74 18.09 -33.89
CA TYR A 81 -13.22 16.92 -33.14
C TYR A 81 -12.06 16.06 -32.62
N LYS A 82 -11.07 15.78 -33.47
CA LYS A 82 -9.88 15.00 -33.09
C LYS A 82 -9.01 15.70 -32.06
N ALA A 83 -8.88 17.02 -32.15
CA ALA A 83 -8.18 17.80 -31.14
C ALA A 83 -8.91 17.71 -29.78
N GLU A 84 -10.23 17.92 -29.74
CA GLU A 84 -11.02 17.79 -28.51
C GLU A 84 -10.95 16.37 -27.92
N ASP A 85 -11.03 15.33 -28.75
CA ASP A 85 -10.93 13.94 -28.29
C ASP A 85 -9.55 13.62 -27.70
N THR A 86 -8.48 14.21 -28.27
CA THR A 86 -7.12 14.11 -27.75
C THR A 86 -7.01 14.82 -26.39
N THR A 87 -7.51 16.05 -26.28
CA THR A 87 -7.54 16.79 -25.01
C THR A 87 -8.29 16.01 -23.92
N ASN A 88 -9.43 15.41 -24.25
CA ASN A 88 -10.19 14.57 -23.32
C ASN A 88 -9.38 13.34 -22.87
N SER A 89 -8.60 12.75 -23.77
CA SER A 89 -7.73 11.61 -23.46
C SER A 89 -6.59 12.02 -22.52
N VAL A 90 -5.95 13.17 -22.74
CA VAL A 90 -4.92 13.74 -21.85
C VAL A 90 -5.50 13.99 -20.45
N ASN A 91 -6.68 14.62 -20.36
CA ASN A 91 -7.35 14.87 -19.09
C ASN A 91 -7.69 13.58 -18.33
N ASN A 92 -8.07 12.51 -19.04
CA ASN A 92 -8.29 11.22 -18.39
C ASN A 92 -6.98 10.61 -17.86
N CYS A 93 -5.88 10.74 -18.61
CA CYS A 93 -4.56 10.29 -18.15
C CYS A 93 -4.10 11.05 -16.91
N LEU A 94 -4.32 12.36 -16.86
CA LEU A 94 -4.02 13.19 -15.69
C LEU A 94 -4.76 12.72 -14.44
N ARG A 95 -6.07 12.48 -14.56
CA ARG A 95 -6.86 11.97 -13.43
C ARG A 95 -6.31 10.65 -12.92
N ILE A 96 -6.02 9.71 -13.82
CA ILE A 96 -5.47 8.39 -13.45
C ILE A 96 -4.09 8.56 -12.78
N ALA A 97 -3.23 9.44 -13.30
CA ALA A 97 -1.91 9.67 -12.74
C ALA A 97 -1.98 10.29 -11.32
N GLU A 98 -2.92 11.21 -11.10
CA GLU A 98 -3.21 11.77 -9.78
C GLU A 98 -3.70 10.71 -8.78
N ASP A 99 -4.62 9.85 -9.22
CA ASP A 99 -5.14 8.74 -8.41
C ASP A 99 -3.97 7.80 -8.00
N ILE A 100 -3.09 7.44 -8.94
CA ILE A 100 -1.89 6.63 -8.66
C ILE A 100 -0.95 7.36 -7.68
N ARG A 101 -0.76 8.67 -7.82
CA ARG A 101 0.11 9.47 -6.93
C ARG A 101 -0.40 9.45 -5.49
N SER A 102 -1.71 9.57 -5.31
CA SER A 102 -2.37 9.48 -4.01
C SER A 102 -2.15 8.11 -3.36
N ASP A 103 -2.34 7.02 -4.10
CA ASP A 103 -2.18 5.67 -3.58
C ASP A 103 -0.71 5.29 -3.34
N ALA A 104 0.21 5.76 -4.18
CA ALA A 104 1.64 5.61 -3.97
C ALA A 104 2.10 6.30 -2.67
N SER A 105 1.53 7.47 -2.36
CA SER A 105 1.83 8.19 -1.11
C SER A 105 1.41 7.39 0.12
N LYS A 106 0.18 6.82 0.12
CA LYS A 106 -0.28 5.93 1.20
C LYS A 106 0.60 4.69 1.31
N THR A 107 1.04 4.14 0.19
CA THR A 107 1.91 2.96 0.15
C THR A 107 3.27 3.26 0.78
N LEU A 108 3.86 4.42 0.50
CA LEU A 108 5.10 4.88 1.14
C LEU A 108 4.95 5.03 2.66
N ASP A 109 3.85 5.63 3.13
CA ASP A 109 3.58 5.76 4.57
C ASP A 109 3.47 4.38 5.25
N MET A 110 2.78 3.43 4.60
CA MET A 110 2.69 2.05 5.09
C MET A 110 4.06 1.36 5.12
N LEU A 111 4.88 1.52 4.07
CA LEU A 111 6.22 0.95 4.03
C LEU A 111 7.09 1.49 5.16
N HIS A 112 7.10 2.80 5.41
CA HIS A 112 7.83 3.37 6.54
C HIS A 112 7.34 2.80 7.89
N ALA A 113 6.02 2.71 8.09
CA ALA A 113 5.46 2.14 9.32
C ALA A 113 5.86 0.66 9.53
N GLN A 114 5.92 -0.13 8.44
CA GLN A 114 6.41 -1.51 8.46
C GLN A 114 7.90 -1.58 8.78
N GLY A 115 8.72 -0.69 8.20
CA GLY A 115 10.15 -0.57 8.50
C GLY A 115 10.40 -0.32 10.00
N ASP A 116 9.64 0.60 10.59
CA ASP A 116 9.71 0.86 12.04
C ASP A 116 9.27 -0.34 12.88
N GLN A 117 8.28 -1.11 12.40
CA GLN A 117 7.86 -2.34 13.06
C GLN A 117 8.95 -3.42 13.04
N ILE A 118 9.65 -3.57 11.92
CA ILE A 118 10.80 -4.49 11.81
C ILE A 118 11.90 -4.07 12.80
N GLN A 119 12.19 -2.76 12.89
CA GLN A 119 13.14 -2.23 13.85
C GLN A 119 12.74 -2.54 15.30
N ARG A 120 11.48 -2.30 15.69
CA ARG A 120 10.99 -2.67 17.03
C ARG A 120 11.12 -4.17 17.29
N THR A 121 10.93 -5.00 16.27
CA THR A 121 11.03 -6.46 16.41
C THR A 121 12.47 -6.90 16.65
N HIS A 122 13.43 -6.26 15.99
CA HIS A 122 14.86 -6.43 16.29
C HIS A 122 15.21 -6.06 17.74
N GLU A 123 14.70 -4.93 18.24
CA GLU A 123 14.91 -4.52 19.63
C GLU A 123 14.35 -5.56 20.62
N MET A 124 13.16 -6.09 20.35
CA MET A 124 12.60 -7.19 21.13
C MET A 124 13.46 -8.46 21.08
N ALA A 125 14.05 -8.80 19.92
CA ALA A 125 14.96 -9.94 19.80
C ALA A 125 16.22 -9.76 20.67
N VAL A 126 16.78 -8.55 20.71
CA VAL A 126 17.91 -8.20 21.59
C VAL A 126 17.53 -8.34 23.06
N ASP A 127 16.34 -7.90 23.46
CA ASP A 127 15.90 -8.02 24.85
C ASP A 127 15.64 -9.47 25.24
N MET A 128 15.06 -10.28 24.34
CA MET A 128 14.95 -11.72 24.51
C MET A 128 16.32 -12.40 24.67
N ASP A 129 17.34 -11.99 23.89
CA ASP A 129 18.71 -12.50 24.04
C ASP A 129 19.27 -12.24 25.45
N LYS A 130 19.07 -11.03 25.98
CA LYS A 130 19.51 -10.65 27.32
C LYS A 130 18.82 -11.47 28.40
N ASP A 131 17.50 -11.59 28.31
CA ASP A 131 16.70 -12.30 29.31
C ASP A 131 16.94 -13.80 29.27
N LEU A 132 17.07 -14.38 28.08
CA LEU A 132 17.47 -15.77 27.91
C LEU A 132 18.86 -16.00 28.51
N SER A 133 19.83 -15.11 28.27
CA SER A 133 21.17 -15.22 28.85
C SER A 133 21.15 -15.18 30.39
N LYS A 134 20.26 -14.39 31.02
CA LYS A 134 20.06 -14.41 32.48
C LYS A 134 19.43 -15.73 32.94
N GLY A 135 18.38 -16.19 32.25
CA GLY A 135 17.69 -17.44 32.55
C GLY A 135 18.60 -18.66 32.44
N GLU A 136 19.46 -18.71 31.43
CA GLU A 136 20.44 -19.77 31.25
C GLU A 136 21.46 -19.85 32.40
N LYS A 137 21.92 -18.69 32.92
CA LYS A 137 22.79 -18.65 34.10
C LYS A 137 22.07 -19.20 35.35
N LEU A 138 20.81 -18.86 35.54
CA LEU A 138 19.99 -19.38 36.63
C LEU A 138 19.80 -20.90 36.51
N LEU A 139 19.43 -21.40 35.33
CA LEU A 139 19.29 -22.84 35.06
C LEU A 139 20.58 -23.62 35.29
N ASN A 140 21.74 -23.00 35.03
CA ASN A 140 23.02 -23.61 35.36
C ASN A 140 23.25 -23.68 36.89
N SER A 141 22.91 -22.61 37.64
CA SER A 141 23.07 -22.58 39.10
C SER A 141 22.13 -23.53 39.86
N LEU A 142 20.93 -23.81 39.33
CA LEU A 142 19.95 -24.73 39.93
C LEU A 142 20.39 -26.20 39.92
N GLY A 143 21.47 -26.53 39.21
CA GLY A 143 21.95 -27.88 39.06
C GLY A 143 22.48 -28.57 40.33
N GLY A 144 22.82 -27.83 41.40
CA GLY A 144 23.43 -28.38 42.61
C GLY A 144 24.71 -29.21 42.35
N MET A 145 25.28 -29.82 43.41
CA MET A 145 26.51 -30.63 43.30
C MET A 145 26.31 -31.98 42.58
N PHE A 146 25.07 -32.36 42.23
CA PHE A 146 24.71 -33.66 41.67
C PHE A 146 24.02 -33.59 40.29
N SER A 147 24.05 -32.46 39.58
CA SER A 147 23.68 -32.45 38.17
C SER A 147 24.88 -32.07 37.31
N LYS A 148 24.94 -32.63 36.09
CA LYS A 148 25.97 -32.29 35.13
C LYS A 148 25.89 -30.79 34.81
N PRO A 149 27.01 -30.06 34.79
CA PRO A 149 27.04 -28.65 34.41
C PRO A 149 26.50 -28.49 32.98
N TRP A 150 25.64 -27.50 32.75
CA TRP A 150 25.07 -27.22 31.43
C TRP A 150 25.61 -25.88 30.93
N LYS A 151 26.26 -25.90 29.77
CA LYS A 151 26.73 -24.69 29.10
C LYS A 151 25.82 -24.42 27.90
N PRO A 152 25.08 -23.29 27.88
CA PRO A 152 24.33 -22.90 26.70
C PRO A 152 25.29 -22.71 25.53
N LYS A 153 24.87 -23.12 24.33
CA LYS A 153 25.59 -22.84 23.09
C LYS A 153 25.02 -21.55 22.52
N LYS A 154 25.84 -20.50 22.49
CA LYS A 154 25.54 -19.26 21.76
C LYS A 154 26.42 -19.23 20.53
N THR A 155 25.82 -19.34 19.34
CA THR A 155 26.55 -19.41 18.07
C THR A 155 26.65 -18.06 17.38
N LYS A 156 25.77 -17.11 17.72
CA LYS A 156 25.73 -15.75 17.18
C LYS A 156 25.37 -14.74 18.27
N GLU A 157 25.93 -13.54 18.17
CA GLU A 157 25.45 -12.38 18.93
C GLU A 157 24.33 -11.68 18.17
N ILE A 158 23.20 -11.51 18.84
CA ILE A 158 22.04 -10.79 18.32
C ILE A 158 22.32 -9.31 18.49
N ASN A 159 22.79 -8.72 17.40
CA ASN A 159 23.02 -7.29 17.28
C ASN A 159 21.72 -6.73 16.73
N GLY A 160 21.15 -5.74 17.41
CA GLY A 160 19.83 -5.20 17.09
C GLY A 160 19.71 -4.58 15.70
N PRO A 161 18.77 -3.64 15.50
CA PRO A 161 18.43 -3.16 14.16
C PRO A 161 19.69 -2.72 13.41
N VAL A 162 19.93 -3.32 12.24
CA VAL A 162 21.05 -2.93 11.39
C VAL A 162 20.68 -1.58 10.77
N ILE A 163 21.01 -0.50 11.49
CA ILE A 163 20.94 0.86 10.95
C ILE A 163 22.13 0.99 10.01
N THR A 164 22.04 0.42 8.81
CA THR A 164 22.86 0.90 7.71
C THR A 164 22.50 2.37 7.54
N GLU A 165 23.38 3.27 8.01
CA GLU A 165 23.34 4.70 7.66
C GLU A 165 23.48 4.78 6.13
N ASP A 166 22.36 4.69 5.43
CA ASP A 166 22.34 4.96 4.02
C ASP A 166 22.48 6.47 3.86
N LYS A 167 23.53 6.91 3.16
CA LYS A 167 23.85 8.33 2.92
C LYS A 167 22.73 9.06 2.15
N THR A 168 21.76 8.32 1.65
CA THR A 168 20.50 8.78 1.02
C THR A 168 19.53 9.40 2.03
N SER A 169 19.45 8.88 3.27
CA SER A 169 18.52 9.36 4.30
C SER A 169 18.77 10.82 4.73
N ARG A 170 20.04 11.21 4.93
CA ARG A 170 20.43 12.62 5.18
C ARG A 170 20.16 13.50 3.96
N LYS A 171 20.22 12.95 2.75
CA LYS A 171 19.89 13.68 1.51
C LYS A 171 18.38 13.91 1.38
N ASN A 172 17.57 12.93 1.78
CA ASN A 172 16.10 12.99 1.71
C ASN A 172 15.49 13.88 2.79
N ALA A 173 16.04 13.92 4.02
CA ALA A 173 15.65 14.91 5.02
C ALA A 173 15.93 16.35 4.54
N ASN A 174 17.07 16.55 3.88
CA ASN A 174 17.41 17.82 3.25
C ASN A 174 16.51 18.13 2.06
N HIS A 175 16.10 17.14 1.25
CA HIS A 175 15.17 17.35 0.14
C HIS A 175 13.77 17.69 0.65
N ARG A 176 13.28 17.05 1.72
CA ARG A 176 12.00 17.40 2.35
C ARG A 176 12.00 18.82 2.91
N ALA A 177 13.03 19.19 3.67
CA ALA A 177 13.20 20.55 4.19
C ALA A 177 13.43 21.59 3.07
N GLN A 178 14.05 21.19 1.96
CA GLN A 178 14.25 22.04 0.78
C GLN A 178 12.97 22.16 -0.06
N ARG A 179 12.10 21.14 -0.15
CA ARG A 179 10.75 21.22 -0.74
C ARG A 179 9.85 22.17 0.05
N GLU A 180 9.92 22.14 1.38
CA GLU A 180 9.21 23.08 2.25
C GLU A 180 9.77 24.52 2.12
N LYS A 181 11.10 24.67 2.10
CA LYS A 181 11.77 25.98 1.97
C LYS A 181 11.69 26.59 0.55
N LEU A 182 11.47 25.77 -0.48
CA LEU A 182 11.21 26.20 -1.87
C LEU A 182 9.71 26.42 -2.15
N GLY A 183 8.83 26.21 -1.17
CA GLY A 183 7.39 26.48 -1.33
C GLY A 183 6.65 25.50 -2.26
N ILE A 184 7.07 24.23 -2.28
CA ILE A 184 6.44 23.11 -3.03
C ILE A 184 5.36 22.42 -2.18
N GLY A 185 4.96 23.02 -1.05
CA GLY A 185 3.69 22.70 -0.40
C GLY A 185 2.58 23.47 -1.08
N ASN A 186 1.49 22.79 -1.47
CA ASN A 186 0.29 23.32 -2.12
C ASN A 186 0.17 24.84 -2.02
N LYS A 187 0.58 25.55 -3.07
CA LYS A 187 0.11 26.92 -3.27
C LYS A 187 -1.40 26.81 -3.49
N PRO A 188 -2.26 27.47 -2.69
CA PRO A 188 -3.61 27.72 -3.16
C PRO A 188 -3.43 28.54 -4.42
N GLY A 189 -3.81 27.95 -5.57
CA GLY A 189 -3.66 28.56 -6.88
C GLY A 189 -4.08 30.01 -6.80
N ALA A 190 -3.12 30.91 -7.04
CA ALA A 190 -3.40 32.31 -7.24
C ALA A 190 -4.30 32.36 -8.47
N LYS A 191 -5.61 32.43 -8.23
CA LYS A 191 -6.62 32.64 -9.25
C LYS A 191 -6.29 33.98 -9.88
N SER A 192 -5.62 33.94 -11.03
CA SER A 192 -5.56 35.10 -11.90
C SER A 192 -6.99 35.57 -12.15
N ALA A 193 -7.16 36.88 -12.03
CA ALA A 193 -8.39 37.61 -12.29
C ALA A 193 -9.09 37.11 -13.57
N PRO A 194 -10.42 37.28 -13.70
CA PRO A 194 -11.17 36.75 -14.83
C PRO A 194 -10.64 37.40 -16.12
N VAL A 195 -9.81 36.65 -16.83
CA VAL A 195 -9.49 36.95 -18.22
C VAL A 195 -10.81 36.83 -18.95
N THR A 196 -11.26 37.96 -19.50
CA THR A 196 -12.41 38.06 -20.39
C THR A 196 -12.36 36.87 -21.35
N PRO A 197 -13.44 36.08 -21.50
CA PRO A 197 -13.41 34.93 -22.38
C PRO A 197 -12.95 35.41 -23.77
N PRO A 198 -11.95 34.77 -24.39
CA PRO A 198 -11.57 35.11 -25.75
C PRO A 198 -12.84 34.99 -26.62
N PRO A 199 -12.99 35.85 -27.64
CA PRO A 199 -14.09 35.72 -28.58
C PRO A 199 -14.18 34.27 -29.06
N GLU A 200 -15.39 33.72 -29.16
CA GLU A 200 -15.61 32.37 -29.67
C GLU A 200 -14.75 32.16 -30.93
N PRO A 201 -13.91 31.12 -30.99
CA PRO A 201 -12.99 30.92 -32.09
C PRO A 201 -13.81 30.82 -33.37
N SER A 202 -13.74 31.87 -34.18
CA SER A 202 -14.61 32.04 -35.34
C SER A 202 -14.15 31.15 -36.50
N ASN A 203 -13.01 30.47 -36.34
CA ASN A 203 -12.36 29.63 -37.34
C ASN A 203 -11.86 28.33 -36.69
N ALA A 204 -12.03 27.19 -37.38
CA ALA A 204 -11.65 25.86 -36.91
C ALA A 204 -10.17 25.79 -36.50
N MET A 205 -9.30 26.50 -37.22
CA MET A 205 -7.86 26.60 -36.90
C MET A 205 -7.60 27.19 -35.50
N GLN A 206 -8.31 28.25 -35.11
CA GLN A 206 -8.14 28.85 -33.78
C GLN A 206 -8.62 27.91 -32.67
N LYS A 207 -9.69 27.15 -32.93
CA LYS A 207 -10.19 26.16 -31.97
C LYS A 207 -9.20 25.02 -31.80
N ILE A 208 -8.60 24.55 -32.89
CA ILE A 208 -7.54 23.53 -32.85
C ILE A 208 -6.34 24.05 -32.04
N GLU A 209 -5.91 25.29 -32.27
CA GLU A 209 -4.77 25.87 -31.56
C GLU A 209 -5.04 25.99 -30.05
N MET A 210 -6.27 26.37 -29.67
CA MET A 210 -6.68 26.38 -28.27
C MET A 210 -6.67 24.98 -27.65
N GLU A 211 -7.16 23.96 -28.37
CA GLU A 211 -7.12 22.58 -27.88
C GLU A 211 -5.69 22.05 -27.79
N LYS A 212 -4.80 22.41 -28.72
CA LYS A 212 -3.37 22.08 -28.64
C LYS A 212 -2.70 22.70 -27.42
N ALA A 213 -2.97 23.97 -27.14
CA ALA A 213 -2.44 24.62 -25.94
C ALA A 213 -2.87 23.88 -24.66
N LYS A 214 -4.15 23.47 -24.58
CA LYS A 214 -4.64 22.64 -23.46
C LYS A 214 -3.97 21.27 -23.39
N GLN A 215 -3.69 20.65 -24.53
CA GLN A 215 -2.98 19.38 -24.60
C GLN A 215 -1.55 19.54 -24.09
N ASP A 216 -0.83 20.58 -24.53
CA ASP A 216 0.54 20.86 -24.11
C ASP A 216 0.61 21.14 -22.60
N ASP A 217 -0.30 21.95 -22.06
CA ASP A 217 -0.42 22.20 -20.62
C ASP A 217 -0.69 20.88 -19.86
N GLY A 218 -1.67 20.09 -20.32
CA GLY A 218 -2.01 18.83 -19.66
C GLY A 218 -0.92 17.76 -19.76
N LEU A 219 -0.14 17.74 -20.84
CA LEU A 219 1.02 16.86 -20.97
C LEU A 219 2.18 17.32 -20.09
N SER A 220 2.34 18.62 -19.88
CA SER A 220 3.30 19.15 -18.91
C SER A 220 2.95 18.72 -17.49
N ASP A 221 1.70 18.91 -17.07
CA ASP A 221 1.22 18.48 -15.75
C ASP A 221 1.38 16.96 -15.57
N LEU A 222 1.11 16.18 -16.62
CA LEU A 222 1.27 14.72 -16.59
C LEU A 222 2.75 14.35 -16.42
N SER A 223 3.66 15.05 -17.10
CA SER A 223 5.10 14.86 -16.96
C SER A 223 5.57 15.13 -15.53
N ASP A 224 5.05 16.18 -14.89
CA ASP A 224 5.37 16.52 -13.51
C ASP A 224 4.91 15.42 -12.53
N ILE A 225 3.68 14.92 -12.69
CA ILE A 225 3.16 13.81 -11.88
C ILE A 225 3.98 12.54 -12.10
N LEU A 226 4.35 12.22 -13.34
CA LEU A 226 5.22 11.08 -13.63
C LEU A 226 6.61 11.23 -12.99
N GLY A 227 7.11 12.46 -12.89
CA GLY A 227 8.33 12.79 -12.15
C GLY A 227 8.20 12.49 -10.65
N ASP A 228 7.11 12.93 -10.03
CA ASP A 228 6.79 12.61 -8.64
C ASP A 228 6.67 11.09 -8.41
N LEU A 229 5.92 10.39 -9.27
CA LEU A 229 5.73 8.94 -9.23
C LEU A 229 7.06 8.18 -9.34
N LYS A 230 7.97 8.64 -10.20
CA LYS A 230 9.32 8.07 -10.31
C LYS A 230 10.11 8.27 -9.02
N GLY A 231 10.05 9.45 -8.41
CA GLY A 231 10.70 9.73 -7.13
C GLY A 231 10.20 8.76 -6.04
N MET A 232 8.88 8.65 -5.92
CA MET A 232 8.27 7.73 -4.96
C MET A 232 8.62 6.26 -5.23
N ALA A 233 8.67 5.83 -6.50
CA ALA A 233 9.07 4.47 -6.84
C ALA A 233 10.51 4.15 -6.42
N VAL A 234 11.43 5.10 -6.58
CA VAL A 234 12.83 4.95 -6.13
C VAL A 234 12.91 4.87 -4.60
N ASP A 235 12.16 5.73 -3.90
CA ASP A 235 12.10 5.73 -2.43
C ASP A 235 11.49 4.41 -1.91
N MET A 236 10.39 3.94 -2.50
CA MET A 236 9.77 2.65 -2.17
C MET A 236 10.74 1.49 -2.39
N GLY A 237 11.45 1.47 -3.53
CA GLY A 237 12.44 0.43 -3.82
C GLY A 237 13.58 0.39 -2.80
N SER A 238 14.10 1.57 -2.43
CA SER A 238 15.19 1.69 -1.46
C SER A 238 14.75 1.23 -0.05
N GLU A 239 13.53 1.59 0.37
CA GLU A 239 12.98 1.17 1.66
C GLU A 239 12.69 -0.35 1.67
N LEU A 240 12.17 -0.93 0.58
CA LEU A 240 12.00 -2.38 0.46
C LEU A 240 13.34 -3.14 0.54
N ASP A 241 14.37 -2.67 -0.17
CA ASP A 241 15.71 -3.27 -0.11
C ASP A 241 16.30 -3.21 1.31
N ARG A 242 16.07 -2.10 2.03
CA ARG A 242 16.47 -1.95 3.43
C ARG A 242 15.71 -2.91 4.33
N GLN A 243 14.39 -3.02 4.17
CA GLN A 243 13.56 -3.92 4.96
C GLN A 243 13.90 -5.39 4.72
N ASN A 244 14.14 -5.79 3.47
CA ASN A 244 14.54 -7.16 3.13
C ASN A 244 15.82 -7.56 3.86
N LYS A 245 16.86 -6.73 3.83
CA LYS A 245 18.10 -6.98 4.58
C LYS A 245 17.86 -7.05 6.09
N ALA A 246 17.01 -6.16 6.62
CA ALA A 246 16.66 -6.19 8.04
C ALA A 246 15.91 -7.47 8.42
N LEU A 247 15.02 -7.97 7.55
CA LEU A 247 14.30 -9.23 7.77
C LEU A 247 15.22 -10.45 7.71
N ASP A 248 16.18 -10.50 6.77
CA ASP A 248 17.18 -11.58 6.71
C ASP A 248 17.97 -11.66 8.02
N HIS A 249 18.46 -10.51 8.50
CA HIS A 249 19.17 -10.45 9.79
C HIS A 249 18.28 -10.85 10.98
N LEU A 250 17.01 -10.44 10.97
CA LEU A 250 16.05 -10.82 12.02
C LEU A 250 15.79 -12.33 12.02
N GLY A 251 15.69 -12.94 10.84
CA GLY A 251 15.49 -14.38 10.67
C GLY A 251 16.58 -15.19 11.36
N ASP A 252 17.85 -14.85 11.06
CA ASP A 252 19.01 -15.48 11.71
C ASP A 252 18.97 -15.33 13.25
N ASP A 253 18.58 -14.15 13.74
CA ASP A 253 18.55 -13.85 15.17
C ASP A 253 17.43 -14.64 15.88
N VAL A 254 16.26 -14.73 15.24
CA VAL A 254 15.13 -15.53 15.75
C VAL A 254 15.46 -17.02 15.75
N ASP A 255 16.18 -17.52 14.75
CA ASP A 255 16.61 -18.93 14.70
C ASP A 255 17.58 -19.28 15.85
N GLU A 256 18.54 -18.40 16.15
CA GLU A 256 19.43 -18.55 17.29
C GLU A 256 18.66 -18.51 18.62
N LEU A 257 17.73 -17.56 18.78
CA LEU A 257 16.86 -17.50 19.97
C LEU A 257 16.05 -18.78 20.13
N ASN A 258 15.43 -19.27 19.06
CA ASN A 258 14.62 -20.49 19.07
C ASN A 258 15.44 -21.72 19.48
N SER A 259 16.66 -21.86 18.94
CA SER A 259 17.60 -22.91 19.31
C SER A 259 17.94 -22.88 20.81
N ARG A 260 18.27 -21.70 21.33
CA ARG A 260 18.64 -21.51 22.73
C ARG A 260 17.47 -21.71 23.69
N VAL A 261 16.29 -21.20 23.36
CA VAL A 261 15.06 -21.42 24.14
C VAL A 261 14.73 -22.91 24.23
N LYS A 262 14.85 -23.67 23.13
CA LYS A 262 14.68 -25.14 23.15
C LYS A 262 15.70 -25.80 24.08
N GLY A 263 16.97 -25.40 24.01
CA GLY A 263 18.02 -25.91 24.90
C GLY A 263 17.74 -25.63 26.38
N ALA A 264 17.34 -24.40 26.71
CA ALA A 264 16.96 -23.99 28.06
C ALA A 264 15.74 -24.78 28.58
N ASN A 265 14.71 -24.96 27.74
CA ASN A 265 13.53 -25.75 28.11
C ASN A 265 13.87 -27.23 28.35
N GLN A 266 14.71 -27.82 27.49
CA GLN A 266 15.20 -29.18 27.71
C GLN A 266 15.94 -29.29 29.04
N ARG A 267 16.84 -28.35 29.35
CA ARG A 267 17.55 -28.32 30.63
C ARG A 267 16.59 -28.21 31.83
N ALA A 268 15.62 -27.30 31.76
CA ALA A 268 14.62 -27.13 32.82
C ALA A 268 13.85 -28.42 33.09
N ARG A 269 13.42 -29.14 32.04
CA ARG A 269 12.74 -30.44 32.19
C ARG A 269 13.61 -31.50 32.86
N HIS A 270 14.91 -31.57 32.53
CA HIS A 270 15.83 -32.52 33.19
C HIS A 270 16.07 -32.20 34.67
N LEU A 271 15.95 -30.93 35.07
CA LEU A 271 16.04 -30.54 36.48
C LEU A 271 14.76 -30.93 37.25
N LEU A 272 13.60 -30.91 36.59
CA LEU A 272 12.31 -31.30 37.17
C LEU A 272 12.06 -32.81 37.18
N SER A 273 12.67 -33.57 36.26
CA SER A 273 12.52 -35.03 36.18
C SER A 273 13.35 -35.78 37.23
N LYS A 274 13.64 -35.16 38.37
CA LYS A 274 14.39 -35.73 39.50
C LYS A 274 13.44 -36.09 40.64
#